data_AF-A0A955J2W5-F1
#
_entry.id   AF-A0A955J2W5-F1
#
_cell.length_a   1.000
_cell.length_b   1.000
_cell.length_c   1.000
_cell.angle_alpha   90.00
_cell.angle_beta   90.00
_cell.angle_gamma   90.00
#
_symmetry.space_group_name_H-M   'P 1'
#
loop_
_entity.id
_entity.type
_entity.pdbx_description
1 polymer ?
#
loop_
_entity_poly.entity_id
_entity_poly.type
_entity_poly.pdbx_seq_one_letter_code
_entity_poly.pdbx_strand_id
1 'polypeptide(L)'
;MSTHTINSRDIAARIFEDQNQIRFAESEVFYWSARSNIVFYNPALFDSVVGVYKLLHETGHALLEHATFESAPELLSLEVAAWTKAKELASDYGITINQDYIENCLDSYRDWLHKRSMCPACKTVSTEIAANTYKCFNCSQKWVVSPDQRSRCYRQKT
;
A
#
# COMPACT_ATOMS: atom_id res chain seq x y z
N MET A 1 9.77 -28.10 -24.90
CA MET A 1 10.36 -27.10 -23.98
C MET A 1 9.38 -26.92 -22.84
N SER A 2 9.58 -27.61 -21.72
CA SER A 2 8.67 -27.55 -20.59
C SER A 2 8.78 -26.18 -19.93
N THR A 3 7.75 -25.36 -20.06
CA THR A 3 7.59 -24.15 -19.25
C THR A 3 7.34 -24.61 -17.82
N HIS A 4 8.38 -24.66 -16.99
CA HIS A 4 8.22 -24.78 -15.56
C HIS A 4 7.52 -23.50 -15.08
N THR A 5 6.20 -23.57 -14.90
CA THR A 5 5.45 -22.54 -14.19
C THR A 5 5.97 -22.55 -12.76
N ILE A 6 6.86 -21.61 -12.41
CA ILE A 6 7.40 -21.51 -11.06
C ILE A 6 6.23 -21.25 -10.11
N ASN A 7 6.13 -22.05 -9.05
CA ASN A 7 5.06 -21.94 -8.06
C ASN A 7 5.24 -20.65 -7.24
N SER A 8 4.15 -19.97 -6.89
CA SER A 8 4.15 -18.76 -6.04
C SER A 8 4.95 -18.96 -4.75
N ARG A 9 4.90 -20.15 -4.16
CA ARG A 9 5.67 -20.51 -2.97
C ARG A 9 7.18 -20.43 -3.19
N ASP A 10 7.65 -20.97 -4.31
CA ASP A 10 9.07 -21.00 -4.65
C ASP A 10 9.57 -19.58 -4.94
N ILE A 11 8.75 -18.77 -5.61
CA ILE A 11 9.04 -17.35 -5.82
C ILE A 11 9.17 -16.63 -4.48
N ALA A 12 8.22 -16.80 -3.58
CA ALA A 12 8.22 -16.10 -2.31
C ALA A 12 9.42 -16.51 -1.44
N ALA A 13 9.83 -17.78 -1.48
CA ALA A 13 11.07 -18.23 -0.86
C ALA A 13 12.32 -17.57 -1.47
N ARG A 14 12.39 -17.47 -2.81
CA ARG A 14 13.49 -16.77 -3.50
C ARG A 14 13.57 -15.28 -3.15
N ILE A 15 12.43 -14.61 -2.98
CA ILE A 15 12.41 -13.20 -2.54
C ILE A 15 13.12 -13.05 -1.19
N PHE A 16 12.89 -13.97 -0.24
CA PHE A 16 13.56 -13.92 1.06
C PHE A 16 15.08 -14.13 0.96
N GLU A 17 15.52 -15.00 0.05
CA GLU A 17 16.94 -15.27 -0.17
C GLU A 17 17.66 -14.12 -0.86
N ASP A 18 17.07 -13.59 -1.95
CA ASP A 18 17.67 -12.54 -2.76
C ASP A 18 17.70 -11.19 -2.04
N GLN A 19 16.70 -10.91 -1.19
CA GLN A 19 16.59 -9.66 -0.44
C GLN A 19 17.14 -9.79 0.99
N ASN A 20 18.33 -10.37 1.14
CA ASN A 20 18.95 -10.67 2.42
C ASN A 20 19.23 -9.44 3.32
N GLN A 21 19.21 -8.24 2.76
CA GLN A 21 19.32 -6.97 3.49
C GLN A 21 18.03 -6.58 4.21
N ILE A 22 16.90 -7.21 3.86
CA ILE A 22 15.58 -6.97 4.44
C ILE A 22 15.25 -8.10 5.41
N ARG A 23 14.67 -7.74 6.56
CA ARG A 23 14.15 -8.73 7.52
C ARG A 23 12.68 -9.03 7.20
N PHE A 24 12.32 -10.30 7.22
CA PHE A 24 10.95 -10.75 7.03
C PHE A 24 10.39 -11.39 8.31
N ALA A 25 9.11 -11.18 8.59
CA ALA A 25 8.41 -11.80 9.73
C ALA A 25 6.94 -12.10 9.41
N GLU A 26 6.38 -13.11 10.06
CA GLU A 26 4.98 -13.49 9.88
C GLU A 26 4.02 -12.53 10.60
N SER A 27 2.83 -12.36 10.02
CA SER A 27 1.75 -11.50 10.51
C SER A 27 0.42 -11.90 9.89
N GLU A 28 -0.72 -11.48 10.46
CA GLU A 28 -2.04 -11.65 9.84
C GLU A 28 -2.24 -10.78 8.59
N VAL A 29 -1.43 -9.72 8.43
CA VAL A 29 -1.51 -8.77 7.31
C VAL A 29 -0.13 -8.44 6.75
N PHE A 30 -0.09 -8.14 5.46
CA PHE A 30 1.09 -7.62 4.78
C PHE A 30 1.28 -6.15 5.16
N TYR A 31 2.50 -5.80 5.56
CA TYR A 31 2.95 -4.41 5.70
C TYR A 31 4.45 -4.34 5.93
N TRP A 32 5.09 -3.28 5.45
CA TRP A 32 6.43 -2.90 5.89
C TRP A 32 6.39 -1.94 7.08
N SER A 33 7.38 -2.07 7.97
CA SER A 33 7.55 -1.21 9.14
C SER A 33 8.92 -0.54 9.11
N ALA A 34 8.93 0.77 8.84
CA ALA A 34 10.12 1.62 8.90
C ALA A 34 10.85 1.51 10.24
N ARG A 35 10.07 1.50 11.34
CA ARG A 35 10.59 1.54 12.71
C ARG A 35 11.43 0.31 13.04
N SER A 36 11.00 -0.86 12.59
CA SER A 36 11.68 -2.13 12.87
C SER A 36 12.53 -2.62 11.70
N ASN A 37 12.42 -1.96 10.53
CA ASN A 37 12.94 -2.39 9.25
C ASN A 37 12.59 -3.87 8.95
N ILE A 38 11.29 -4.19 9.04
CA ILE A 38 10.77 -5.55 8.81
C ILE A 38 9.63 -5.48 7.80
N VAL A 39 9.66 -6.35 6.81
CA VAL A 39 8.50 -6.69 5.98
C VAL A 39 7.71 -7.81 6.65
N PHE A 40 6.49 -7.50 7.05
CA PHE A 40 5.56 -8.46 7.59
C PHE A 40 4.72 -9.07 6.47
N TYR A 41 4.55 -10.40 6.47
CA TYR A 41 3.79 -11.12 5.46
C TYR A 41 2.78 -12.09 6.08
N ASN A 42 1.70 -12.37 5.35
CA ASN A 42 0.72 -13.37 5.77
C ASN A 42 1.07 -14.76 5.21
N PRO A 43 1.45 -15.72 6.07
CA PRO A 43 1.85 -17.06 5.62
C PRO A 43 0.70 -17.84 4.96
N ALA A 44 -0.56 -17.56 5.31
CA ALA A 44 -1.72 -18.21 4.70
C ALA A 44 -1.93 -17.82 3.22
N LEU A 45 -1.33 -16.71 2.77
CA LEU A 45 -1.39 -16.24 1.39
C LEU A 45 -0.08 -16.47 0.63
N PHE A 46 0.91 -17.09 1.26
CA PHE A 46 2.26 -17.28 0.71
C PHE A 46 2.28 -18.07 -0.60
N ASP A 47 1.39 -19.07 -0.72
CA ASP A 47 1.30 -19.92 -1.92
C ASP A 47 0.42 -19.30 -3.04
N SER A 48 -0.04 -18.06 -2.86
CA SER A 48 -0.92 -17.37 -3.81
C SER A 48 -0.19 -16.27 -4.59
N VAL A 49 -0.59 -16.08 -5.86
CA VAL A 49 -0.09 -14.99 -6.72
C VAL A 49 -0.34 -13.62 -6.07
N VAL A 50 -1.49 -13.45 -5.43
CA VAL A 50 -1.84 -12.21 -4.71
C VAL A 50 -0.90 -11.98 -3.52
N GLY A 51 -0.53 -13.03 -2.79
CA GLY A 51 0.44 -12.95 -1.70
C GLY A 51 1.81 -12.52 -2.19
N VAL A 52 2.27 -13.07 -3.32
CA VAL A 52 3.52 -12.66 -3.98
C VAL A 52 3.48 -11.18 -4.36
N TYR A 53 2.40 -10.70 -4.98
CA TYR A 53 2.28 -9.28 -5.35
C TYR A 53 2.36 -8.37 -4.14
N LYS A 54 1.67 -8.71 -3.05
CA LYS A 54 1.73 -7.96 -1.79
C LYS A 54 3.12 -8.00 -1.19
N LEU A 55 3.76 -9.16 -1.15
CA LEU A 55 5.12 -9.29 -0.64
C LEU A 55 6.11 -8.41 -1.41
N LEU A 56 6.02 -8.39 -2.74
CA LEU A 56 6.84 -7.54 -3.61
C LEU A 56 6.57 -6.04 -3.35
N HIS A 57 5.31 -5.66 -3.14
CA HIS A 57 4.94 -4.29 -2.79
C HIS A 57 5.55 -3.84 -1.46
N GLU A 58 5.41 -4.63 -0.39
CA GLU A 58 6.02 -4.30 0.90
C GLU A 58 7.56 -4.31 0.84
N THR A 59 8.14 -5.19 0.02
CA THR A 59 9.58 -5.19 -0.26
C THR A 59 9.99 -3.91 -1.00
N GLY A 60 9.15 -3.41 -1.90
CA GLY A 60 9.33 -2.11 -2.56
C GLY A 60 9.40 -0.95 -1.56
N HIS A 61 8.51 -0.91 -0.57
CA HIS A 61 8.58 0.07 0.52
C HIS A 61 9.89 -0.01 1.29
N ALA A 62 10.36 -1.22 1.59
CA ALA A 62 11.61 -1.45 2.30
C ALA A 62 12.84 -0.95 1.52
N LEU A 63 12.93 -1.30 0.23
CA LEU A 63 14.06 -0.90 -0.62
C LEU A 63 14.11 0.60 -0.91
N LEU A 64 12.96 1.26 -0.92
CA LEU A 64 12.85 2.71 -1.10
C LEU A 64 12.89 3.48 0.23
N GLU A 65 13.05 2.77 1.36
CA GLU A 65 13.14 3.33 2.72
C GLU A 65 11.98 4.28 3.08
N HIS A 66 10.76 3.97 2.63
CA HIS A 66 9.58 4.84 2.74
C HIS A 66 9.09 5.10 4.18
N ALA A 67 9.73 5.93 5.00
CA ALA A 67 9.43 6.00 6.44
C ALA A 67 8.18 6.79 6.86
N THR A 68 7.97 7.98 6.28
CA THR A 68 6.94 8.93 6.71
C THR A 68 6.42 9.74 5.53
N PHE A 69 5.23 10.31 5.68
CA PHE A 69 4.63 11.28 4.75
C PHE A 69 3.97 12.40 5.55
N GLU A 70 3.95 13.60 5.00
CA GLU A 70 3.37 14.79 5.60
C GLU A 70 2.00 15.14 5.00
N SER A 71 1.73 14.64 3.79
CA SER A 71 0.50 14.96 3.06
C SER A 71 -0.14 13.74 2.40
N ALA A 72 -1.45 13.86 2.14
CA ALA A 72 -2.21 12.86 1.40
C ALA A 72 -1.65 12.56 -0.01
N PRO A 73 -1.29 13.57 -0.84
CA PRO A 73 -0.69 13.32 -2.15
C PRO A 73 0.69 12.66 -2.08
N GLU A 74 1.48 12.98 -1.05
CA GLU A 74 2.79 12.35 -0.83
C GLU A 74 2.63 10.87 -0.53
N LEU A 75 1.70 10.49 0.36
CA LEU A 75 1.40 9.07 0.61
C LEU A 75 1.06 8.33 -0.69
N LEU A 76 0.19 8.88 -1.54
CA LEU A 76 -0.13 8.25 -2.83
C LEU A 76 1.12 8.09 -3.73
N SER A 77 2.03 9.06 -3.67
CA SER A 77 3.29 9.00 -4.43
C SER A 77 4.19 7.87 -3.93
N LEU A 78 4.26 7.64 -2.61
CA LEU A 78 4.98 6.52 -2.00
C LEU A 78 4.37 5.17 -2.41
N GLU A 79 3.04 5.04 -2.41
CA GLU A 79 2.36 3.81 -2.84
C GLU A 79 2.64 3.50 -4.32
N VAL A 80 2.59 4.51 -5.19
CA VAL A 80 2.91 4.37 -6.62
C VAL A 80 4.36 3.95 -6.82
N ALA A 81 5.30 4.56 -6.08
CA ALA A 81 6.71 4.22 -6.15
C ALA A 81 6.98 2.78 -5.66
N ALA A 82 6.32 2.34 -4.59
CA ALA A 82 6.41 0.97 -4.10
C ALA A 82 5.88 -0.05 -5.12
N TRP A 83 4.75 0.22 -5.78
CA TRP A 83 4.24 -0.64 -6.86
C TRP A 83 5.14 -0.65 -8.10
N THR A 84 5.73 0.50 -8.44
CA THR A 84 6.73 0.59 -9.51
C THR A 84 7.93 -0.31 -9.19
N LYS A 85 8.44 -0.22 -7.95
CA LYS A 85 9.54 -1.07 -7.50
C LYS A 85 9.16 -2.55 -7.48
N ALA A 86 7.94 -2.88 -7.06
CA ALA A 86 7.42 -4.23 -7.10
C ALA A 86 7.38 -4.82 -8.51
N LYS A 87 7.03 -4.02 -9.53
CA LYS A 87 7.05 -4.45 -10.94
C LYS A 87 8.47 -4.71 -11.44
N GLU A 88 9.43 -3.87 -11.05
CA GLU A 88 10.85 -4.11 -11.35
C GLU A 88 11.30 -5.44 -10.76
N LEU A 89 11.09 -5.63 -9.45
CA LEU A 89 11.46 -6.87 -8.76
C LEU A 89 10.75 -8.09 -9.35
N ALA A 90 9.47 -7.99 -9.69
CA ALA A 90 8.71 -9.09 -10.29
C ALA A 90 9.36 -9.62 -11.58
N SER A 91 9.97 -8.73 -12.36
CA SER A 91 10.63 -9.09 -13.62
C SER A 91 11.83 -10.02 -13.41
N ASP A 92 12.56 -9.87 -12.30
CA ASP A 92 13.70 -10.73 -11.93
C ASP A 92 13.26 -12.17 -11.62
N TYR A 93 11.98 -12.34 -11.24
CA TYR A 93 11.36 -13.63 -10.96
C TYR A 93 10.55 -14.19 -12.14
N GLY A 94 10.52 -13.50 -13.29
CA GLY A 94 9.72 -13.89 -14.45
C GLY A 94 8.22 -13.71 -14.24
N ILE A 95 7.81 -12.78 -13.37
CA ILE A 95 6.42 -12.50 -13.01
C ILE A 95 6.00 -11.16 -13.60
N THR A 96 4.78 -11.10 -14.10
CA THR A 96 4.16 -9.83 -14.51
C THR A 96 3.02 -9.52 -13.56
N ILE A 97 3.18 -8.46 -12.74
CA ILE A 97 2.09 -7.99 -11.89
C ILE A 97 1.00 -7.39 -12.79
N ASN A 98 -0.23 -7.86 -12.59
CA ASN A 98 -1.38 -7.35 -13.34
C ASN A 98 -1.59 -5.86 -13.04
N GLN A 99 -1.59 -5.01 -14.08
CA GLN A 99 -1.75 -3.57 -13.93
C GLN A 99 -3.12 -3.20 -13.31
N ASP A 100 -4.19 -3.90 -13.67
CA ASP A 100 -5.51 -3.68 -13.10
C ASP A 100 -5.52 -3.99 -11.59
N TYR A 101 -4.73 -4.97 -11.15
CA TYR A 101 -4.58 -5.25 -9.72
C TYR A 101 -3.93 -4.06 -8.98
N ILE A 102 -2.89 -3.47 -9.57
CA ILE A 102 -2.22 -2.29 -9.02
C ILE A 102 -3.18 -1.11 -8.96
N GLU A 103 -3.88 -0.81 -10.06
CA GLU A 103 -4.84 0.30 -10.10
C GLU A 103 -5.97 0.11 -9.09
N ASN A 104 -6.51 -1.11 -8.94
CA ASN A 104 -7.51 -1.40 -7.91
C ASN A 104 -6.99 -1.14 -6.49
N CYS A 105 -5.71 -1.44 -6.22
CA CYS A 105 -5.08 -1.13 -4.94
C CYS A 105 -4.96 0.40 -4.76
N LEU A 106 -4.48 1.12 -5.77
CA LEU A 106 -4.35 2.58 -5.75
C LEU A 106 -5.71 3.29 -5.65
N ASP A 107 -6.74 2.77 -6.30
CA ASP A 107 -8.10 3.32 -6.24
C ASP A 107 -8.68 3.24 -4.84
N SER A 108 -8.39 2.17 -4.09
CA SER A 108 -8.81 2.08 -2.69
C SER A 108 -8.17 3.16 -1.81
N TYR A 109 -6.97 3.64 -2.15
CA TYR A 109 -6.36 4.83 -1.53
C TYR A 109 -6.98 6.13 -2.02
N ARG A 110 -7.19 6.29 -3.33
CA ARG A 110 -7.82 7.47 -3.93
C ARG A 110 -9.23 7.69 -3.36
N ASP A 111 -9.99 6.62 -3.17
CA ASP A 111 -11.32 6.64 -2.53
C ASP A 111 -11.25 7.10 -1.07
N TRP A 112 -10.25 6.61 -0.32
CA TRP A 112 -10.03 7.03 1.05
C TRP A 112 -9.66 8.51 1.13
N LEU A 113 -8.78 8.99 0.24
CA LEU A 113 -8.42 10.41 0.10
C LEU A 113 -9.61 11.27 -0.29
N HIS A 114 -10.46 10.79 -1.21
CA HIS A 114 -11.67 11.49 -1.58
C HIS A 114 -12.62 11.62 -0.37
N LYS A 115 -12.91 10.51 0.32
CA LYS A 115 -13.84 10.50 1.46
C LYS A 115 -13.41 11.44 2.58
N ARG A 116 -12.13 11.51 2.90
CA ARG A 116 -11.63 12.36 3.98
C ARG A 116 -11.63 13.86 3.63
N SER A 117 -11.53 14.16 2.33
CA SER A 117 -11.61 15.53 1.80
C SER A 117 -13.04 16.06 1.67
N MET A 118 -14.06 15.20 1.80
CA MET A 118 -15.46 15.62 1.73
C MET A 118 -15.93 16.27 3.03
N CYS A 119 -16.50 17.46 2.91
CA CYS A 119 -17.10 18.16 4.05
C CYS A 119 -18.22 17.31 4.68
N PRO A 120 -18.22 17.10 6.02
CA PRO A 120 -19.24 16.29 6.67
C PRO A 120 -20.65 16.89 6.54
N ALA A 121 -20.77 18.22 6.45
CA ALA A 121 -22.03 18.96 6.41
C ALA A 121 -22.64 19.03 5.00
N CYS A 122 -21.87 19.44 3.99
CA CYS A 122 -22.39 19.71 2.64
C CYS A 122 -21.80 18.82 1.54
N LYS A 123 -20.94 17.86 1.90
CA LYS A 123 -20.31 16.87 0.99
C LYS A 123 -19.38 17.46 -0.10
N THR A 124 -19.17 18.76 -0.12
CA THR A 124 -18.19 19.42 -0.98
C THR A 124 -16.78 18.94 -0.66
N VAL A 125 -16.06 18.46 -1.68
CA VAL A 125 -14.62 18.17 -1.60
C VAL A 125 -13.88 19.46 -1.30
N SER A 126 -13.01 19.45 -0.29
CA SER A 126 -12.29 20.63 0.17
C SER A 126 -10.81 20.33 0.35
N THR A 127 -9.99 21.38 0.37
CA THR A 127 -8.55 21.26 0.55
C THR A 127 -8.15 21.18 2.01
N GLU A 128 -7.07 20.47 2.25
CA GLU A 128 -6.38 20.44 3.52
C GLU A 128 -5.73 21.81 3.78
N ILE A 129 -5.90 22.35 4.99
CA ILE A 129 -5.33 23.65 5.40
C ILE A 129 -4.13 23.49 6.34
N ALA A 130 -4.01 22.32 6.97
CA ALA A 130 -2.90 21.88 7.81
C ALA A 130 -2.98 20.35 7.92
N ALA A 131 -1.93 19.68 8.37
CA ALA A 131 -1.89 18.22 8.46
C ALA A 131 -3.15 17.63 9.14
N ASN A 132 -3.80 16.72 8.43
CA ASN A 132 -5.06 16.05 8.74
C ASN A 132 -6.24 17.00 9.06
N THR A 133 -6.18 18.27 8.65
CA THR A 133 -7.16 19.30 8.98
C THR A 133 -7.68 19.98 7.73
N TYR A 134 -9.00 19.96 7.56
CA TYR A 134 -9.68 20.50 6.38
C TYR A 134 -10.58 21.68 6.75
N LYS A 135 -10.80 22.57 5.78
CA LYS A 135 -11.79 23.64 5.85
C LYS A 135 -12.61 23.68 4.58
N CYS A 136 -13.93 23.60 4.73
CA CYS A 136 -14.85 23.70 3.61
C CYS A 136 -14.88 25.13 3.06
N PHE A 137 -14.65 25.31 1.76
CA PHE A 137 -14.79 26.62 1.12
C PHE A 137 -16.26 27.04 0.94
N ASN A 138 -17.20 26.09 0.93
CA ASN A 138 -18.62 26.36 0.74
C ASN A 138 -19.31 26.79 2.04
N CYS A 139 -19.22 25.97 3.11
CA CYS A 139 -19.92 26.22 4.38
C CYS A 139 -19.00 26.63 5.54
N SER A 140 -17.69 26.79 5.28
CA SER A 140 -16.67 27.15 6.30
C SER A 140 -16.48 26.15 7.44
N GLN A 141 -17.15 24.99 7.42
CA GLN A 141 -16.95 23.91 8.40
C GLN A 141 -15.49 23.47 8.41
N LYS A 142 -14.94 23.26 9.62
CA LYS A 142 -13.62 22.67 9.82
C LYS A 142 -13.77 21.26 10.41
N TRP A 143 -12.89 20.34 10.01
CA TRP A 143 -12.82 19.01 10.59
C TRP A 143 -11.40 18.46 10.55
N VAL A 144 -11.14 17.53 11.46
CA VAL A 144 -9.86 16.81 11.58
C VAL A 144 -10.13 15.36 11.24
N VAL A 145 -9.22 14.73 10.51
CA VAL A 145 -9.28 13.31 10.16
C VAL A 145 -8.16 12.55 10.87
N SER A 146 -8.33 11.25 11.03
CA SER A 146 -7.25 10.43 11.59
C SER A 146 -6.08 10.32 10.59
N PRO A 147 -4.82 10.40 11.05
CA PRO A 147 -3.64 10.14 10.21
C PRO A 147 -3.52 8.67 9.83
N ASP A 148 -4.09 7.75 10.63
CA ASP A 148 -4.00 6.32 10.39
C ASP A 148 -4.94 5.90 9.25
N GLN A 149 -4.36 5.50 8.13
CA GLN A 149 -5.08 4.90 7.00
C GLN A 149 -5.84 3.63 7.34
N ARG A 150 -5.43 2.89 8.38
CA ARG A 150 -6.12 1.69 8.89
C ARG A 150 -7.26 2.04 9.84
N SER A 151 -7.36 3.30 10.27
CA SER A 151 -8.44 3.72 11.17
C SER A 151 -9.78 3.62 10.45
N ARG A 152 -10.60 2.70 10.95
CA ARG A 152 -11.74 2.06 10.26
C ARG A 152 -12.97 2.96 10.09
N CYS A 153 -12.86 4.28 10.20
CA CYS A 153 -14.01 5.20 10.23
C CYS A 153 -14.81 5.27 8.91
N TYR A 154 -14.29 4.75 7.80
CA TYR A 154 -14.92 4.85 6.47
C TYR A 154 -15.44 3.53 5.89
N ARG A 155 -15.22 2.40 6.56
CA ARG A 155 -15.92 1.12 6.33
C ARG A 155 -17.16 1.05 7.23
N GLN A 156 -18.08 2.01 7.10
CA GLN A 156 -19.43 1.69 7.51
C GLN A 156 -19.94 0.67 6.48
N LYS A 157 -20.16 -0.57 6.95
CA LYS A 157 -20.83 -1.60 6.18
C LYS A 157 -22.18 -1.04 5.76
N THR A 158 -22.40 -0.91 4.46
CA THR A 158 -23.75 -0.93 3.91
C THR A 158 -24.29 -2.35 4.04
#